data_AF-A0A3S4VKT0-F1
#
_entry.id   AF-A0A3S4VKT0-F1
#
_cell.length_a   1.000
_cell.length_b   1.000
_cell.length_c   1.000
_cell.angle_alpha   90.00
_cell.angle_beta   90.00
_cell.angle_gamma   90.00
#
_symmetry.space_group_name_H-M   'P 1'
#
loop_
_entity.id
_entity.type
_entity.pdbx_description
1 polymer ?
#
loop_
_entity_poly.entity_id
_entity_poly.type
_entity_poly.pdbx_seq_one_letter_code
_entity_poly.pdbx_strand_id
1 'polypeptide(L)'
;MIAATRQLILDHGPEVTTRQVAEAAKVAEGTLFRVFPTRRDLIAATIADHLSPERLADIFAAAPTTTTVDETTEVCLSTAADYVTTFGRFIPRPHRGGDQDEIRFRIMELWEARVCDIAGWMRDRLAPHEAELTIPVKDFTHLVITLAMGYAHGRSPDTSLNPATLARLALDGARRKDSL
;
A
#
# COMPACT_ATOMS: atom_id res chain seq x y z
N MET A 1 -5.28 19.07 10.44
CA MET A 1 -4.69 18.11 11.39
C MET A 1 -4.37 16.78 10.71
N ILE A 2 -5.35 15.99 10.25
CA ILE A 2 -5.12 14.68 9.59
C ILE A 2 -4.02 14.74 8.50
N ALA A 3 -4.12 15.67 7.54
CA ALA A 3 -3.12 15.78 6.47
C ALA A 3 -1.70 16.11 6.99
N ALA A 4 -1.59 16.96 8.02
CA ALA A 4 -0.31 17.32 8.64
C ALA A 4 0.27 16.14 9.43
N THR A 5 -0.57 15.45 10.22
CA THR A 5 -0.19 14.23 10.93
C THR A 5 0.27 13.15 9.96
N ARG A 6 -0.44 12.96 8.85
CA ARG A 6 -0.08 11.97 7.81
C ARG A 6 1.31 12.24 7.27
N GLN A 7 1.62 13.49 6.90
CA GLN A 7 2.95 13.85 6.41
C GLN A 7 4.03 13.61 7.48
N LEU A 8 3.78 14.00 8.72
CA LEU A 8 4.72 13.70 9.81
C LEU A 8 4.96 12.20 10.00
N ILE A 9 3.93 11.35 9.86
CA ILE A 9 4.09 9.89 9.94
C ILE A 9 4.91 9.36 8.75
N LEU A 10 4.67 9.89 7.56
CA LEU A 10 5.47 9.53 6.39
C LEU A 10 6.95 9.91 6.60
N ASP A 11 7.24 11.06 7.18
CA ASP A 11 8.60 11.57 7.33
C ASP A 11 9.35 10.96 8.53
N HIS A 12 8.64 10.71 9.64
CA HIS A 12 9.25 10.37 10.93
C HIS A 12 8.78 9.03 11.51
N GLY A 13 7.85 8.34 10.85
CA GLY A 13 7.21 7.11 11.34
C GLY A 13 6.06 7.39 12.32
N PRO A 14 5.44 6.35 12.88
CA PRO A 14 4.18 6.48 13.64
C PRO A 14 4.36 7.13 15.03
N GLU A 15 5.60 7.38 15.45
CA GLU A 15 5.92 7.89 16.79
C GLU A 15 5.82 9.42 16.96
N VAL A 16 5.04 10.09 16.11
CA VAL A 16 4.85 11.55 16.14
C VAL A 16 4.14 12.02 17.39
N THR A 17 4.63 13.09 18.02
CA THR A 17 4.05 13.69 19.24
C THR A 17 2.91 14.65 18.93
N THR A 18 2.02 14.87 19.91
CA THR A 18 0.91 15.85 19.77
C THR A 18 1.44 17.27 19.53
N ARG A 19 2.58 17.61 20.15
CA ARG A 19 3.27 18.88 19.94
C ARG A 19 3.70 19.06 18.49
N GLN A 20 4.39 18.09 17.91
CA GLN A 20 4.82 18.14 16.50
C GLN A 20 3.62 18.29 15.56
N VAL A 21 2.52 17.57 15.85
CA VAL A 21 1.30 17.69 15.05
C VAL A 21 0.69 19.08 15.18
N ALA A 22 0.59 19.63 16.38
CA ALA A 22 0.01 20.96 16.61
C ALA A 22 0.82 22.04 15.88
N GLU A 23 2.15 21.98 15.97
CA GLU A 23 3.08 22.85 15.25
C GLU A 23 2.91 22.71 13.72
N ALA A 24 2.93 21.49 13.18
CA ALA A 24 2.77 21.24 11.74
C ALA A 24 1.38 21.64 11.21
N ALA A 25 0.34 21.45 12.02
CA ALA A 25 -1.03 21.82 11.68
C ALA A 25 -1.34 23.31 11.95
N LYS A 26 -0.38 24.07 12.51
CA LYS A 26 -0.52 25.49 12.89
C LYS A 26 -1.71 25.74 13.82
N VAL A 27 -1.88 24.88 14.83
CA VAL A 27 -2.92 24.96 15.86
C VAL A 27 -2.31 24.86 17.26
N ALA A 28 -3.03 25.30 18.29
CA ALA A 28 -2.64 25.03 19.67
C ALA A 28 -2.90 23.54 20.01
N GLU A 29 -2.08 22.95 20.90
CA GLU A 29 -2.32 21.59 21.40
C GLU A 29 -3.71 21.43 22.04
N GLY A 30 -4.19 22.45 22.75
CA GLY A 30 -5.56 22.45 23.29
C GLY A 30 -6.65 22.34 22.21
N THR A 31 -6.42 22.88 21.01
CA THR A 31 -7.34 22.73 19.87
C THR A 31 -7.31 21.30 19.31
N LEU A 32 -6.14 20.68 19.28
CA LEU A 32 -5.98 19.28 18.89
C LEU A 32 -6.79 18.37 19.82
N PHE A 33 -6.64 18.54 21.15
CA PHE A 33 -7.36 17.72 22.13
C PHE A 33 -8.88 17.93 22.15
N ARG A 34 -9.37 19.08 21.66
CA ARG A 34 -10.82 19.30 21.47
C ARG A 34 -11.41 18.45 20.35
N VAL A 35 -10.62 18.10 19.34
CA VAL A 35 -11.07 17.32 18.18
C VAL A 35 -10.71 15.84 18.33
N PHE A 36 -9.53 15.56 18.88
CA PHE A 36 -9.01 14.22 19.12
C PHE A 36 -8.66 14.09 20.61
N PRO A 37 -9.49 13.42 21.43
CA PRO A 37 -9.30 13.35 22.88
C PRO A 37 -7.93 12.81 23.28
N THR A 38 -7.37 11.90 22.48
CA THR A 38 -6.04 11.35 22.70
C THR A 38 -5.18 11.40 21.43
N ARG A 39 -3.85 11.31 21.60
CA ARG A 39 -2.90 11.06 20.51
C ARG A 39 -3.32 9.82 19.69
N ARG A 40 -3.81 8.77 20.37
CA ARG A 40 -4.22 7.51 19.73
C ARG A 40 -5.38 7.72 18.78
N ASP A 41 -6.38 8.51 19.18
CA ASP A 41 -7.55 8.82 18.33
C ASP A 41 -7.13 9.56 17.06
N LEU A 42 -6.20 10.53 17.20
CA LEU A 42 -5.64 11.25 16.07
C LEU A 42 -4.87 10.31 15.11
N ILE A 43 -4.03 9.42 15.64
CA ILE A 43 -3.26 8.47 14.83
C ILE A 43 -4.21 7.50 14.14
N ALA A 44 -5.18 6.93 14.85
CA ALA A 44 -6.17 6.02 14.27
C ALA A 44 -6.98 6.68 13.15
N ALA A 45 -7.46 7.92 13.37
CA ALA A 45 -8.17 8.68 12.34
C ALA A 45 -7.28 9.00 11.12
N THR A 46 -5.99 9.26 11.36
CA THR A 46 -5.02 9.52 10.28
C THR A 46 -4.75 8.26 9.47
N ILE A 47 -4.65 7.10 10.11
CA ILE A 47 -4.45 5.82 9.42
C ILE A 47 -5.71 5.42 8.64
N ALA A 48 -6.90 5.63 9.23
CA ALA A 48 -8.17 5.41 8.54
C ALA A 48 -8.32 6.31 7.29
N ASP A 49 -7.95 7.59 7.39
CA ASP A 49 -7.88 8.48 6.22
C ASP A 49 -6.83 8.01 5.20
N HIS A 50 -5.68 7.51 5.64
CA HIS A 50 -4.63 7.05 4.72
C HIS A 50 -5.05 5.78 3.96
N LEU A 51 -5.70 4.85 4.64
CA LEU A 51 -6.24 3.60 4.10
C LEU A 51 -7.67 3.76 3.57
N SER A 52 -8.10 4.99 3.24
CA SER A 52 -9.45 5.19 2.74
C SER A 52 -9.57 4.66 1.29
N PRO A 53 -10.73 4.10 0.90
CA PRO A 53 -10.97 3.68 -0.48
C PRO A 53 -10.77 4.81 -1.49
N GLU A 54 -11.10 6.05 -1.11
CA GLU A 54 -10.96 7.23 -1.98
C GLU A 54 -9.50 7.52 -2.31
N ARG A 55 -8.60 7.44 -1.31
CA ARG A 55 -7.15 7.61 -1.57
C ARG A 55 -6.58 6.50 -2.44
N LEU A 56 -7.04 5.27 -2.23
CA LEU A 56 -6.62 4.16 -3.08
C LEU A 56 -7.13 4.35 -4.51
N ALA A 57 -8.36 4.83 -4.68
CA ALA A 57 -8.91 5.15 -5.99
C ALA A 57 -8.12 6.26 -6.71
N ASP A 58 -7.66 7.29 -5.99
CA ASP A 58 -6.78 8.32 -6.55
C ASP A 58 -5.46 7.71 -7.06
N ILE A 59 -4.88 6.76 -6.31
CA ILE A 59 -3.67 6.03 -6.72
C ILE A 59 -3.92 5.21 -7.99
N PHE A 60 -5.05 4.51 -8.04
CA PHE A 60 -5.44 3.73 -9.23
C PHE A 60 -5.68 4.59 -10.47
N ALA A 61 -6.29 5.77 -10.29
CA ALA A 61 -6.54 6.71 -11.37
C ALA A 61 -5.25 7.37 -11.89
N ALA A 62 -4.25 7.55 -11.02
CA ALA A 62 -2.95 8.07 -11.39
C ALA A 62 -2.01 7.03 -12.04
N ALA A 63 -2.32 5.73 -11.92
CA ALA A 63 -1.50 4.68 -12.47
C ALA A 63 -1.45 4.76 -14.02
N PRO A 64 -0.26 4.68 -14.65
CA PRO A 64 -0.13 4.83 -16.11
C PRO A 64 -1.04 3.89 -16.89
N THR A 65 -1.56 4.33 -18.03
CA THR A 65 -2.20 3.44 -19.01
C THR A 65 -1.14 2.59 -19.71
N THR A 66 -1.43 1.31 -19.91
CA THR A 66 -0.49 0.33 -20.46
C THR A 66 -1.14 -0.40 -21.63
N THR A 67 -0.33 -0.89 -22.57
CA THR A 67 -0.84 -1.56 -23.78
C THR A 67 -0.37 -3.00 -23.92
N THR A 68 0.71 -3.36 -23.23
CA THR A 68 1.29 -4.71 -23.23
C THR A 68 1.15 -5.37 -21.87
N VAL A 69 1.15 -6.70 -21.83
CA VAL A 69 1.09 -7.43 -20.55
C VAL A 69 2.32 -7.16 -19.68
N ASP A 70 3.50 -6.91 -20.28
CA ASP A 70 4.74 -6.54 -19.56
C ASP A 70 4.57 -5.22 -18.80
N GLU A 71 4.16 -4.16 -19.51
CA GLU A 71 3.91 -2.84 -18.93
C GLU A 71 2.80 -2.92 -17.86
N THR A 72 1.71 -3.62 -18.17
CA THR A 72 0.58 -3.78 -17.23
C THR A 72 1.03 -4.48 -15.95
N THR A 73 1.81 -5.56 -16.07
CA THR A 73 2.32 -6.32 -14.92
C THR A 73 3.28 -5.49 -14.08
N GLU A 74 4.18 -4.74 -14.72
CA GLU A 74 5.11 -3.84 -14.04
C GLU A 74 4.40 -2.71 -13.30
N VAL A 75 3.42 -2.05 -13.95
CA VAL A 75 2.61 -0.99 -13.32
C VAL A 75 1.81 -1.53 -12.15
N CYS A 76 1.19 -2.71 -12.28
CA CYS A 76 0.48 -3.36 -11.19
C CYS A 76 1.41 -3.64 -10.01
N LEU A 77 2.57 -4.26 -10.27
CA LEU A 77 3.53 -4.64 -9.23
C LEU A 77 4.10 -3.41 -8.52
N SER A 78 4.58 -2.41 -9.28
CA SER A 78 5.15 -1.17 -8.72
C SER A 78 4.12 -0.40 -7.90
N THR A 79 2.90 -0.21 -8.43
CA THR A 79 1.82 0.51 -7.74
C THR A 79 1.47 -0.15 -6.41
N ALA A 80 1.32 -1.48 -6.39
CA ALA A 80 1.05 -2.20 -5.15
C ALA A 80 2.25 -2.18 -4.19
N ALA A 81 3.47 -2.35 -4.67
CA ALA A 81 4.66 -2.30 -3.84
C ALA A 81 4.86 -0.93 -3.19
N ASP A 82 4.62 0.15 -3.93
CA ASP A 82 4.71 1.52 -3.41
C ASP A 82 3.61 1.77 -2.37
N TYR A 83 2.39 1.26 -2.61
CA TYR A 83 1.31 1.31 -1.63
C TYR A 83 1.67 0.58 -0.32
N VAL A 84 2.17 -0.65 -0.43
CA VAL A 84 2.61 -1.46 0.72
C VAL A 84 3.77 -0.79 1.47
N THR A 85 4.75 -0.25 0.75
CA THR A 85 5.91 0.45 1.34
C THR A 85 5.45 1.69 2.12
N THR A 86 4.50 2.44 1.55
CA THR A 86 3.93 3.62 2.19
C THR A 86 3.14 3.24 3.43
N PHE A 87 2.28 2.22 3.33
CA PHE A 87 1.53 1.69 4.46
C PHE A 87 2.42 1.20 5.60
N GLY A 88 3.54 0.56 5.29
CA GLY A 88 4.51 0.08 6.29
C GLY A 88 5.02 1.19 7.22
N ARG A 89 5.01 2.46 6.79
CA ARG A 89 5.36 3.62 7.64
C ARG A 89 4.32 3.95 8.70
N PHE A 90 3.09 3.47 8.54
CA PHE A 90 1.99 3.67 9.48
C PHE A 90 1.83 2.55 10.50
N ILE A 91 2.50 1.41 10.30
CA ILE A 91 2.42 0.27 11.23
C ILE A 91 3.23 0.59 12.50
N PRO A 92 2.60 0.73 13.67
CA PRO A 92 3.32 0.98 14.93
C PRO A 92 4.22 -0.22 15.27
N ARG A 93 5.38 0.05 15.89
CA ARG A 93 6.22 -1.02 16.42
C ARG A 93 5.50 -1.72 17.58
N PRO A 94 5.55 -3.06 17.67
CA PRO A 94 4.96 -3.77 18.79
C PRO A 94 5.61 -3.32 20.10
N HIS A 95 4.83 -2.72 20.98
CA HIS A 95 5.19 -2.40 22.36
C HIS A 95 4.39 -3.29 23.31
N ARG A 96 5.01 -3.72 24.42
CA ARG A 96 4.34 -4.55 25.43
C ARG A 96 3.28 -3.72 26.17
N GLY A 97 2.00 -3.90 25.83
CA GLY A 97 0.84 -3.33 26.54
C GLY A 97 -0.47 -3.53 25.77
N GLY A 98 -1.43 -4.24 26.36
CA GLY A 98 -2.59 -4.85 25.67
C GLY A 98 -3.65 -3.92 25.06
N ASP A 99 -3.60 -2.61 25.30
CA ASP A 99 -4.54 -1.66 24.66
C ASP A 99 -4.16 -1.34 23.19
N GLN A 100 -2.92 -1.63 22.77
CA GLN A 100 -2.47 -1.47 21.36
C GLN A 100 -3.13 -2.47 20.39
N ASP A 101 -3.70 -3.56 20.90
CA ASP A 101 -4.19 -4.67 20.07
C ASP A 101 -5.44 -4.28 19.27
N GLU A 102 -6.32 -3.43 19.80
CA GLU A 102 -7.54 -3.01 19.10
C GLU A 102 -7.26 -2.08 17.91
N ILE A 103 -6.36 -1.10 18.07
CA ILE A 103 -5.95 -0.21 16.98
C ILE A 103 -5.25 -1.03 15.89
N ARG A 104 -4.34 -1.92 16.29
CA ARG A 104 -3.65 -2.79 15.33
C ARG A 104 -4.64 -3.69 14.59
N PHE A 105 -5.62 -4.27 15.28
CA PHE A 105 -6.67 -5.08 14.65
C PHE A 105 -7.43 -4.28 13.59
N ARG A 106 -7.90 -3.08 13.93
CA ARG A 106 -8.60 -2.19 12.98
C ARG A 106 -7.73 -1.82 11.77
N ILE A 107 -6.44 -1.56 11.99
CA ILE A 107 -5.50 -1.27 10.89
C ILE A 107 -5.35 -2.49 9.97
N MET A 108 -5.27 -3.69 10.53
CA MET A 108 -5.14 -4.92 9.74
C MET A 108 -6.42 -5.25 8.97
N GLU A 109 -7.60 -4.99 9.54
CA GLU A 109 -8.88 -5.14 8.84
C GLU A 109 -9.00 -4.17 7.66
N LEU A 110 -8.67 -2.89 7.87
CA LEU A 110 -8.60 -1.91 6.79
C LEU A 110 -7.60 -2.35 5.72
N TRP A 111 -6.41 -2.79 6.14
CA TRP A 111 -5.37 -3.28 5.24
C TRP A 111 -5.85 -4.46 4.37
N GLU A 112 -6.50 -5.46 4.97
CA GLU A 112 -7.04 -6.60 4.24
C GLU A 112 -8.05 -6.15 3.18
N ALA A 113 -8.95 -5.23 3.52
CA ALA A 113 -9.87 -4.63 2.55
C ALA A 113 -9.12 -3.91 1.41
N ARG A 114 -8.02 -3.20 1.70
CA ARG A 114 -7.19 -2.54 0.67
C ARG A 114 -6.49 -3.56 -0.23
N VAL A 115 -6.02 -4.67 0.31
CA VAL A 115 -5.42 -5.76 -0.48
C VAL A 115 -6.45 -6.37 -1.44
N CYS A 116 -7.69 -6.57 -0.98
CA CYS A 116 -8.78 -7.02 -1.85
C CYS A 116 -9.06 -6.04 -2.99
N ASP A 117 -9.06 -4.74 -2.73
CA ASP A 117 -9.31 -3.73 -3.75
C ASP A 117 -8.15 -3.61 -4.75
N ILE A 118 -6.90 -3.73 -4.29
CA ILE A 118 -5.73 -3.84 -5.17
C ILE A 118 -5.84 -5.08 -6.07
N ALA A 119 -6.25 -6.22 -5.53
CA ALA A 119 -6.47 -7.43 -6.31
C ALA A 119 -7.63 -7.30 -7.30
N GLY A 120 -8.68 -6.55 -6.98
CA GLY A 120 -9.74 -6.18 -7.92
C GLY A 120 -9.17 -5.36 -9.09
N TRP A 121 -8.53 -4.25 -8.77
CA TRP A 121 -7.94 -3.35 -9.75
C TRP A 121 -6.92 -4.04 -10.67
N MET A 122 -6.03 -4.88 -10.12
CA MET A 122 -5.07 -5.63 -10.93
C MET A 122 -5.73 -6.61 -11.89
N ARG A 123 -6.78 -7.33 -11.44
CA ARG A 123 -7.52 -8.26 -12.30
C ARG A 123 -8.18 -7.52 -13.45
N ASP A 124 -8.80 -6.38 -13.19
CA ASP A 124 -9.45 -5.57 -14.23
C ASP A 124 -8.43 -5.10 -15.28
N ARG A 125 -7.23 -4.72 -14.84
CA ARG A 125 -6.14 -4.31 -15.75
C ARG A 125 -5.52 -5.45 -16.53
N LEU A 126 -5.44 -6.64 -15.94
CA LEU A 126 -4.82 -7.83 -16.56
C LEU A 126 -5.82 -8.63 -17.40
N ALA A 127 -7.12 -8.45 -17.23
CA ALA A 127 -8.16 -9.17 -17.97
C ALA A 127 -8.02 -9.07 -19.50
N PRO A 128 -7.67 -7.92 -20.11
CA PRO A 128 -7.44 -7.83 -21.56
C PRO A 128 -6.30 -8.75 -22.06
N HIS A 129 -5.38 -9.14 -21.18
CA HIS A 129 -4.21 -9.95 -21.50
C HIS A 129 -4.40 -11.45 -21.18
N GLU A 130 -5.61 -11.89 -20.84
CA GLU A 130 -5.87 -13.28 -20.42
C GLU A 130 -5.40 -14.33 -21.46
N ALA A 131 -5.56 -14.04 -22.76
CA ALA A 131 -5.14 -14.94 -23.82
C ALA A 131 -3.61 -15.18 -23.86
N GLU A 132 -2.82 -14.23 -23.35
CA GLU A 132 -1.35 -14.30 -23.27
C GLU A 132 -0.87 -15.15 -22.09
N LEU A 133 -1.75 -15.48 -21.14
CA LEU A 133 -1.42 -16.22 -19.93
C LEU A 133 -1.74 -17.71 -20.07
N THR A 134 -0.96 -18.54 -19.36
CA THR A 134 -1.19 -19.99 -19.22
C THR A 134 -2.01 -20.34 -17.98
N ILE A 135 -2.06 -19.43 -17.00
CA ILE A 135 -2.84 -19.55 -15.77
C ILE A 135 -3.96 -18.51 -15.75
N PRO A 136 -5.06 -18.75 -15.01
CA PRO A 136 -6.13 -17.78 -14.85
C PRO A 136 -5.62 -16.41 -14.36
N VAL A 137 -6.21 -15.31 -14.84
CA VAL A 137 -5.84 -13.93 -14.44
C VAL A 137 -5.88 -13.73 -12.93
N LYS A 138 -6.81 -14.40 -12.25
CA LYS A 138 -6.90 -14.39 -10.78
C LYS A 138 -5.63 -14.93 -10.12
N ASP A 139 -5.11 -16.04 -10.61
CA ASP A 139 -3.94 -16.72 -10.04
C ASP A 139 -2.67 -15.92 -10.36
N PHE A 140 -2.57 -15.39 -11.58
CA PHE A 140 -1.48 -14.48 -11.96
C PHE A 140 -1.49 -13.19 -11.13
N THR A 141 -2.67 -12.59 -10.89
CA THR A 141 -2.80 -11.43 -10.01
C THR A 141 -2.33 -11.75 -8.59
N HIS A 142 -2.70 -12.93 -8.06
CA HIS A 142 -2.23 -13.35 -6.74
C HIS A 142 -0.70 -13.42 -6.70
N LEU A 143 -0.06 -14.03 -7.70
CA LEU A 143 1.41 -14.06 -7.83
C LEU A 143 2.01 -12.65 -7.85
N VAL A 144 1.47 -11.73 -8.65
CA VAL A 144 1.97 -10.35 -8.75
C VAL A 144 1.88 -9.63 -7.40
N ILE A 145 0.78 -9.80 -6.66
CA ILE A 145 0.63 -9.24 -5.32
C ILE A 145 1.64 -9.86 -4.34
N THR A 146 1.84 -11.17 -4.39
CA THR A 146 2.84 -11.84 -3.54
C THR A 146 4.24 -11.28 -3.78
N LEU A 147 4.61 -11.07 -5.05
CA LEU A 147 5.89 -10.46 -5.42
C LEU A 147 5.97 -9.00 -4.96
N ALA A 148 4.91 -8.20 -5.13
CA ALA A 148 4.87 -6.82 -4.68
C ALA A 148 5.03 -6.70 -3.15
N MET A 149 4.34 -7.56 -2.39
CA MET A 149 4.45 -7.64 -0.92
C MET A 149 5.86 -8.05 -0.48
N GLY A 150 6.42 -9.08 -1.12
CA GLY A 150 7.78 -9.53 -0.84
C GLY A 150 8.82 -8.45 -1.14
N TYR A 151 8.66 -7.76 -2.27
CA TYR A 151 9.53 -6.66 -2.67
C TYR A 151 9.47 -5.47 -1.70
N ALA A 152 8.27 -5.08 -1.26
CA ALA A 152 8.07 -3.97 -0.34
C ALA A 152 8.69 -4.25 1.05
N HIS A 153 8.57 -5.48 1.57
CA HIS A 153 9.09 -5.85 2.89
C HIS A 153 10.58 -6.22 2.89
N GLY A 154 11.10 -6.75 1.78
CA GLY A 154 12.46 -7.29 1.66
C GLY A 154 13.42 -6.41 0.86
N ARG A 155 13.11 -5.13 0.67
CA ARG A 155 13.89 -4.22 -0.18
C ARG A 155 15.32 -4.11 0.35
N SER A 156 16.27 -4.67 -0.39
CA SER A 156 17.70 -4.65 -0.05
C SER A 156 18.50 -3.89 -1.09
N PRO A 157 19.37 -2.95 -0.69
CA PRO A 157 20.25 -2.24 -1.62
C PRO A 157 21.29 -3.17 -2.28
N ASP A 158 21.51 -4.36 -1.72
CA ASP A 158 22.49 -5.34 -2.20
C ASP A 158 21.95 -6.18 -3.38
N THR A 159 20.71 -5.94 -3.81
CA THR A 159 20.09 -6.69 -4.91
C THR A 159 19.69 -5.76 -6.05
N SER A 160 19.77 -6.24 -7.28
CA SER A 160 19.30 -5.52 -8.48
C SER A 160 17.81 -5.77 -8.77
N LEU A 161 17.07 -6.40 -7.85
CA LEU A 161 15.65 -6.69 -8.04
C LEU A 161 14.85 -5.39 -8.04
N ASN A 162 13.98 -5.25 -9.03
CA ASN A 162 13.09 -4.11 -9.22
C ASN A 162 11.77 -4.58 -9.84
N PRO A 163 10.71 -3.73 -9.83
CA PRO A 163 9.40 -4.09 -10.39
C PRO A 163 9.45 -4.64 -11.81
N ALA A 164 10.22 -4.01 -12.71
CA ALA A 164 10.39 -4.48 -14.09
C ALA A 164 10.96 -5.90 -14.16
N THR A 165 11.99 -6.19 -13.36
CA THR A 165 12.63 -7.51 -13.33
C THR A 165 11.70 -8.56 -12.74
N LEU A 166 10.98 -8.23 -11.67
CA LEU A 166 10.00 -9.14 -11.05
C LEU A 166 8.80 -9.41 -11.97
N ALA A 167 8.32 -8.40 -12.69
CA ALA A 167 7.26 -8.54 -13.69
C ALA A 167 7.69 -9.48 -14.82
N ARG A 168 8.91 -9.28 -15.37
CA ARG A 168 9.48 -10.20 -16.37
C ARG A 168 9.58 -11.63 -15.85
N LEU A 169 10.12 -11.82 -14.64
CA LEU A 169 10.24 -13.16 -14.04
C LEU A 169 8.87 -13.83 -13.82
N ALA A 170 7.85 -13.07 -13.41
CA ALA A 170 6.50 -13.58 -13.28
C ALA A 170 5.92 -14.01 -14.64
N LEU A 171 6.16 -13.22 -15.69
CA LEU A 171 5.68 -13.49 -17.05
C LEU A 171 6.44 -14.63 -17.72
N ASP A 172 7.74 -14.80 -17.51
CA ASP A 172 8.51 -15.91 -18.10
C ASP A 172 7.96 -17.29 -17.70
N GLY A 173 7.39 -17.40 -16.49
CA GLY A 173 6.72 -18.61 -16.03
C GLY A 173 5.23 -18.72 -16.41
N ALA A 174 4.54 -17.60 -16.60
CA ALA A 174 3.10 -17.55 -16.80
C ALA A 174 2.66 -17.26 -18.25
N ARG A 175 3.54 -16.79 -19.12
CA ARG A 175 3.24 -16.43 -20.51
C ARG A 175 3.12 -17.68 -21.37
N ARG A 176 2.11 -17.69 -22.23
CA ARG A 176 1.95 -18.72 -23.25
C ARG A 176 3.08 -18.56 -24.27
N LYS A 177 3.84 -19.62 -24.48
CA LYS A 177 4.84 -19.63 -25.55
C LYS A 177 4.12 -19.70 -26.88
N ASP A 178 4.43 -18.78 -27.79
CA ASP A 178 4.06 -18.96 -29.19
C ASP A 178 4.67 -20.29 -29.64
N SER A 179 3.80 -21.22 -30.02
CA SER A 179 4.23 -22.47 -30.60
C SER A 179 4.79 -22.14 -31.99
N LEU A 180 6.12 -22.19 -32.13
CA LEU A 180 6.79 -22.23 -33.43
C LEU A 180 6.32 -23.44 -34.24
#